data_AF-A0A7J9LEX1-F1
#
_entry.id   AF-A0A7J9LEX1-F1
#
_cell.length_a   1.000
_cell.length_b   1.000
_cell.length_c   1.000
_cell.angle_alpha   90.00
_cell.angle_beta   90.00
_cell.angle_gamma   90.00
#
_symmetry.space_group_name_H-M   'P 1'
#
loop_
_entity.id
_entity.type
_entity.pdbx_description
1 polymer ?
#
loop_
_entity_poly.entity_id
_entity_poly.type
_entity_poly.pdbx_seq_one_letter_code
_entity_poly.pdbx_strand_id
1 'polypeptide(L)'
;MATQINNEESFSYALQIVTSSVLPMSMHAAVQLDIFGIMAKCGPDAELSAKEIAAQLATNNSEAASMLDRILVVLASHGIVGCSVADEEKGNPRRLYSLTPVSKFFVRDEDGVSLGPLMALIQDKVFIDS
;
A
#
# COMPACT_ATOMS: atom_id res chain seq x y z
N MET A 1 -9.29 37.44 0.24
CA MET A 1 -9.44 36.11 0.90
C MET A 1 -9.63 34.97 -0.10
N ALA A 2 -10.37 35.15 -1.22
CA ALA A 2 -10.48 34.13 -2.28
C ALA A 2 -9.17 33.81 -3.04
N THR A 3 -8.21 34.73 -3.07
CA THR A 3 -6.93 34.58 -3.80
C THR A 3 -5.88 33.73 -3.06
N GLN A 4 -6.05 33.50 -1.75
CA GLN A 4 -5.08 32.78 -0.91
C GLN A 4 -5.38 31.27 -0.83
N ILE A 5 -6.67 30.89 -0.77
CA ILE A 5 -7.13 29.49 -0.73
C ILE A 5 -6.70 28.74 -2.01
N ASN A 6 -6.75 29.42 -3.16
CA ASN A 6 -6.31 28.87 -4.44
C ASN A 6 -4.79 28.54 -4.48
N ASN A 7 -3.96 29.24 -3.70
CA ASN A 7 -2.51 29.04 -3.75
C ASN A 7 -2.05 27.84 -2.92
N GLU A 8 -2.67 27.59 -1.76
CA GLU A 8 -2.30 26.46 -0.87
C GLU A 8 -2.73 25.11 -1.45
N GLU A 9 -3.93 25.02 -2.01
CA GLU A 9 -4.41 23.83 -2.70
C GLU A 9 -3.57 23.56 -3.96
N SER A 10 -3.27 24.61 -4.75
CA SER A 10 -2.38 24.50 -5.91
C SER A 10 -0.97 24.05 -5.54
N PHE A 11 -0.42 24.57 -4.44
CA PHE A 11 0.88 24.16 -3.92
C PHE A 11 0.87 22.70 -3.45
N SER A 12 -0.17 22.29 -2.73
CA SER A 12 -0.34 20.91 -2.27
C SER A 12 -0.43 19.93 -3.44
N TYR A 13 -1.18 20.28 -4.49
CA TYR A 13 -1.26 19.47 -5.70
C TYR A 13 0.08 19.44 -6.46
N ALA A 14 0.78 20.56 -6.58
CA ALA A 14 2.12 20.60 -7.17
C ALA A 14 3.10 19.69 -6.39
N LEU A 15 3.03 19.70 -5.07
CA LEU A 15 3.84 18.82 -4.21
C LEU A 15 3.47 17.33 -4.42
N GLN A 16 2.18 17.02 -4.57
CA GLN A 16 1.73 15.67 -4.90
C GLN A 16 2.27 15.21 -6.27
N ILE A 17 2.31 16.10 -7.27
CA ILE A 17 2.89 15.78 -8.59
C ILE A 17 4.40 15.51 -8.47
N VAL A 18 5.14 16.37 -7.77
CA VAL A 18 6.60 16.21 -7.55
C VAL A 18 6.92 14.90 -6.83
N THR A 19 6.01 14.44 -5.96
CA THR A 19 6.16 13.19 -5.19
C THR A 19 5.38 12.02 -5.80
N SER A 20 4.87 12.16 -7.03
CA SER A 20 3.95 11.20 -7.64
C SER A 20 4.55 9.80 -7.82
N SER A 21 5.88 9.69 -7.90
CA SER A 21 6.61 8.40 -7.98
C SER A 21 6.49 7.55 -6.71
N VAL A 22 6.14 8.14 -5.56
CA VAL A 22 6.00 7.41 -4.29
C VAL A 22 4.91 6.34 -4.38
N LEU A 23 3.78 6.66 -5.03
CA LEU A 23 2.66 5.72 -5.19
C LEU A 23 3.04 4.48 -6.02
N PRO A 24 3.50 4.60 -7.29
CA PRO A 24 3.84 3.44 -8.10
C PRO A 24 4.99 2.62 -7.50
N MET A 25 5.97 3.25 -6.85
CA MET A 25 7.04 2.53 -6.17
C MET A 25 6.54 1.77 -4.92
N SER A 26 5.61 2.35 -4.17
CA SER A 26 4.97 1.66 -3.03
C SER A 26 4.12 0.47 -3.50
N MET A 27 3.39 0.64 -4.61
CA MET A 27 2.65 -0.44 -5.26
C MET A 27 3.57 -1.56 -5.72
N HIS A 28 4.68 -1.21 -6.36
CA HIS A 28 5.67 -2.19 -6.81
C HIS A 28 6.27 -2.97 -5.63
N ALA A 29 6.65 -2.30 -4.55
CA ALA A 29 7.12 -2.96 -3.33
C ALA A 29 6.06 -3.91 -2.73
N ALA A 30 4.79 -3.49 -2.70
CA ALA A 30 3.70 -4.31 -2.20
C ALA A 30 3.48 -5.57 -3.05
N VAL A 31 3.63 -5.47 -4.37
CA VAL A 31 3.59 -6.61 -5.30
C VAL A 31 4.78 -7.54 -5.08
N GLN A 32 6.01 -7.01 -4.97
CA GLN A 32 7.22 -7.82 -4.76
C GLN A 32 7.19 -8.59 -3.44
N LEU A 33 6.60 -8.00 -2.40
CA LEU A 33 6.44 -8.61 -1.09
C LEU A 33 5.20 -9.52 -0.98
N ASP A 34 4.44 -9.72 -2.07
CA ASP A 34 3.19 -10.50 -2.10
C ASP A 34 2.17 -10.05 -1.02
N ILE A 35 2.13 -8.76 -0.69
CA ILE A 35 1.27 -8.23 0.40
C ILE A 35 -0.20 -8.56 0.11
N PHE A 36 -0.66 -8.34 -1.12
CA PHE A 36 -2.05 -8.59 -1.49
C PHE A 36 -2.40 -10.08 -1.42
N GLY A 37 -1.46 -10.96 -1.84
CA GLY A 37 -1.63 -12.40 -1.72
C GLY A 37 -1.67 -12.87 -0.26
N ILE A 38 -0.83 -12.30 0.59
CA ILE A 38 -0.85 -12.53 2.05
C ILE A 38 -2.21 -12.14 2.65
N MET A 39 -2.71 -10.95 2.33
CA MET A 39 -4.02 -10.50 2.82
C MET A 39 -5.16 -11.40 2.32
N ALA A 40 -5.13 -11.80 1.04
CA ALA A 40 -6.15 -12.64 0.43
C ALA A 40 -6.26 -14.02 1.10
N LYS A 41 -5.13 -14.60 1.55
CA LYS A 41 -5.10 -15.88 2.27
C LYS A 41 -5.84 -15.84 3.62
N CYS A 42 -5.98 -14.66 4.22
CA CYS A 42 -6.70 -14.50 5.48
C CYS A 42 -8.23 -14.38 5.30
N GLY A 43 -8.72 -14.24 4.07
CA GLY A 43 -10.15 -14.18 3.73
C GLY A 43 -10.58 -12.84 3.12
N PRO A 44 -11.76 -12.81 2.47
CA PRO A 44 -12.23 -11.66 1.70
C PRO A 44 -12.52 -10.40 2.53
N ASP A 45 -12.89 -10.57 3.79
CA ASP A 45 -13.22 -9.48 4.73
C ASP A 45 -12.18 -9.35 5.86
N ALA A 46 -10.99 -9.93 5.67
CA ALA A 46 -9.95 -9.88 6.67
C ALA A 46 -9.39 -8.45 6.79
N GLU A 47 -9.26 -8.00 8.04
CA GLU A 47 -8.56 -6.77 8.41
C GLU A 47 -7.29 -7.15 9.18
N LEU A 48 -6.13 -6.75 8.66
CA LEU A 48 -4.84 -7.15 9.20
C LEU A 48 -4.01 -5.93 9.58
N SER A 49 -3.36 -5.98 10.73
CA SER A 49 -2.31 -5.03 11.08
C SER A 49 -1.04 -5.26 10.24
N ALA A 50 -0.22 -4.22 10.10
CA ALA A 50 1.09 -4.35 9.44
C ALA A 50 1.99 -5.40 10.11
N LYS A 51 1.82 -5.64 11.42
CA LYS A 51 2.54 -6.68 12.17
C LYS A 51 2.11 -8.09 11.77
N GLU A 52 0.82 -8.31 11.58
CA GLU A 52 0.29 -9.61 11.13
C GLU A 52 0.72 -9.92 9.69
N ILE A 53 0.77 -8.91 8.82
CA ILE A 53 1.30 -9.04 7.46
C ILE A 53 2.81 -9.35 7.51
N ALA A 54 3.57 -8.59 8.31
CA ALA A 54 5.03 -8.78 8.44
C ALA A 54 5.39 -10.18 8.97
N ALA A 55 4.59 -10.74 9.88
CA ALA A 55 4.81 -12.08 10.42
C ALA A 55 4.77 -13.18 9.35
N GLN A 56 4.10 -12.92 8.21
CA GLN A 56 4.00 -13.87 7.10
C GLN A 56 5.14 -13.75 6.08
N LEU A 57 5.96 -12.69 6.15
CA LEU A 57 7.07 -12.44 5.20
C LEU A 57 8.35 -13.26 5.49
N ALA A 58 8.33 -14.18 6.46
CA ALA A 58 9.48 -14.99 6.87
C ALA A 58 10.79 -14.17 7.02
N THR A 59 10.70 -13.01 7.66
CA THR A 59 11.81 -12.05 7.81
C THR A 59 12.26 -11.91 9.27
N ASN A 60 13.56 -11.64 9.47
CA ASN A 60 14.13 -11.33 10.78
C ASN A 60 14.27 -9.82 11.04
N ASN A 61 13.78 -8.98 10.12
CA ASN A 61 13.85 -7.52 10.26
C ASN A 61 12.84 -7.02 11.30
N SER A 62 13.32 -6.52 12.44
CA SER A 62 12.49 -5.95 13.51
C SER A 62 11.65 -4.76 13.03
N GLU A 63 12.11 -4.03 12.02
CA GLU A 63 11.44 -2.85 11.48
C GLU A 63 10.43 -3.18 10.38
N ALA A 64 10.29 -4.45 9.97
CA ALA A 64 9.44 -4.85 8.86
C ALA A 64 8.00 -4.37 9.02
N ALA A 65 7.42 -4.52 10.21
CA ALA A 65 6.05 -4.06 10.48
C ALA A 65 5.90 -2.54 10.33
N SER A 66 6.87 -1.76 10.81
CA SER A 66 6.87 -0.29 10.69
C SER A 66 7.03 0.17 9.24
N MET A 67 7.92 -0.48 8.48
CA MET A 67 8.12 -0.21 7.06
C MET A 67 6.87 -0.56 6.24
N LEU A 68 6.24 -1.70 6.51
CA LEU A 68 4.99 -2.10 5.87
C LEU A 68 3.86 -1.14 6.20
N ASP A 69 3.72 -0.68 7.45
CA ASP A 69 2.69 0.29 7.82
C ASP A 69 2.81 1.55 6.97
N ARG A 70 4.02 2.05 6.76
CA ARG A 70 4.26 3.24 5.91
C ARG A 70 3.84 3.01 4.45
N ILE A 71 4.14 1.84 3.90
CA ILE A 71 3.71 1.47 2.53
C ILE A 71 2.17 1.39 2.48
N LEU A 72 1.57 0.69 3.43
CA LEU A 72 0.12 0.48 3.49
C LEU A 72 -0.65 1.78 3.70
N VAL A 73 -0.13 2.74 4.49
CA VAL A 73 -0.71 4.09 4.62
C VAL A 73 -0.72 4.83 3.29
N VAL A 74 0.36 4.75 2.49
CA VAL A 74 0.39 5.35 1.15
C VAL A 74 -0.67 4.72 0.25
N LEU A 75 -0.82 3.39 0.29
CA LEU A 75 -1.83 2.70 -0.51
C LEU A 75 -3.25 3.05 -0.03
N ALA A 76 -3.46 3.16 1.28
CA ALA A 76 -4.74 3.51 1.88
C ALA A 76 -5.16 4.94 1.55
N SER A 77 -4.21 5.89 1.56
CA SER A 77 -4.50 7.29 1.19
C SER A 77 -4.95 7.45 -0.26
N HIS A 78 -4.67 6.45 -1.11
CA HIS A 78 -5.11 6.38 -2.50
C HIS A 78 -6.29 5.41 -2.71
N GLY A 79 -6.89 4.87 -1.63
CA GLY A 79 -8.04 3.97 -1.68
C GLY A 79 -7.73 2.58 -2.27
N ILE A 80 -6.45 2.21 -2.38
CA ILE A 80 -6.05 0.92 -2.96
C ILE A 80 -6.24 -0.20 -1.93
N VAL A 81 -5.97 0.07 -0.66
CA VAL A 81 -6.32 -0.79 0.48
C VAL A 81 -7.29 -0.02 1.39
N GLY A 82 -8.14 -0.75 2.10
CA GLY A 82 -8.93 -0.17 3.19
C GLY A 82 -8.02 0.11 4.38
N CYS A 83 -8.40 1.09 5.21
CA CYS A 83 -7.74 1.37 6.48
C CYS A 83 -8.80 1.68 7.54
N SER A 84 -8.81 0.91 8.61
CA SER A 84 -9.61 1.15 9.82
C SER A 84 -8.68 1.30 11.02
N VAL A 85 -9.19 1.91 12.09
CA VAL A 85 -8.44 2.06 13.35
C VAL A 85 -9.17 1.26 14.41
N ALA A 86 -8.46 0.33 15.03
CA ALA A 86 -8.95 -0.43 16.18
C ALA A 86 -8.26 0.06 17.45
N ASP A 87 -9.04 0.25 18.51
CA ASP A 87 -8.50 0.55 19.84
C ASP A 87 -7.91 -0.71 20.45
N GLU A 88 -6.68 -0.62 20.96
CA GLU A 88 -6.10 -1.66 21.80
C GLU A 88 -6.43 -1.42 23.28
N GLU A 89 -6.47 -2.51 24.07
CA GLU A 89 -6.67 -2.48 25.53
C GLU A 89 -5.64 -1.59 26.29
N LYS A 90 -4.55 -1.18 25.63
CA LYS A 90 -3.48 -0.32 26.17
C LYS A 90 -3.49 1.11 25.64
N GLY A 91 -4.54 1.53 24.92
CA GLY A 91 -4.71 2.91 24.46
C GLY A 91 -3.83 3.32 23.27
N ASN A 92 -3.16 2.38 22.61
CA ASN A 92 -2.45 2.63 21.36
C ASN A 92 -3.34 2.21 20.18
N PRO A 93 -3.89 3.15 19.40
CA PRO A 93 -4.70 2.80 18.24
C PRO A 93 -3.83 2.08 17.20
N ARG A 94 -4.32 0.96 16.68
CA ARG A 94 -3.66 0.20 15.61
C ARG A 94 -4.42 0.35 14.30
N ARG A 95 -3.69 0.54 13.20
CA ARG A 95 -4.28 0.51 11.86
C ARG A 95 -4.45 -0.93 11.41
N LEU A 96 -5.62 -1.22 10.86
CA LEU A 96 -5.90 -2.48 10.18
C LEU A 96 -6.17 -2.18 8.70
N TYR A 97 -5.72 -3.09 7.85
CA TYR A 97 -5.79 -2.94 6.41
C TYR A 97 -6.59 -4.09 5.79
N SER A 98 -7.39 -3.76 4.80
CA SER A 98 -8.23 -4.72 4.07
C SER A 98 -8.07 -4.58 2.57
N LEU A 99 -8.40 -5.65 1.84
CA LEU A 99 -8.45 -5.60 0.39
C LEU A 99 -9.67 -4.78 -0.08
N THR A 100 -9.47 -4.01 -1.14
CA THR A 100 -10.53 -3.29 -1.86
C THR A 100 -10.74 -3.96 -3.23
N PRO A 101 -11.80 -3.59 -3.98
CA PRO A 101 -11.94 -4.03 -5.36
C PRO A 101 -10.71 -3.73 -6.24
N VAL A 102 -9.96 -2.65 -5.96
CA VAL A 102 -8.76 -2.29 -6.72
C VAL A 102 -7.60 -3.24 -6.41
N SER A 103 -7.29 -3.46 -5.12
CA SER A 103 -6.17 -4.33 -4.73
C SER A 103 -6.40 -5.79 -5.10
N LYS A 104 -7.66 -6.23 -5.29
CA LYS A 104 -7.97 -7.59 -5.79
C LYS A 104 -7.35 -7.89 -7.16
N PHE A 105 -7.18 -6.90 -8.05
CA PHE A 105 -6.50 -7.11 -9.34
C PHE A 105 -4.99 -7.38 -9.23
N PHE A 106 -4.42 -7.21 -8.03
CA PHE A 106 -3.02 -7.51 -7.74
C PHE A 106 -2.85 -8.83 -6.97
N VAL A 107 -3.95 -9.50 -6.61
CA VAL A 107 -3.95 -10.87 -6.11
C VAL A 107 -3.93 -11.82 -7.31
N ARG A 108 -3.11 -12.87 -7.26
CA ARG A 108 -3.13 -13.92 -8.29
C ARG A 108 -4.43 -14.71 -8.19
N ASP A 109 -5.13 -14.86 -9.30
CA ASP A 109 -6.31 -15.72 -9.39
C ASP A 109 -5.92 -17.21 -9.48
N GLU A 110 -6.92 -18.07 -9.72
CA GLU A 110 -6.75 -19.53 -9.83
C GLU A 110 -5.81 -19.94 -10.98
N ASP A 111 -5.74 -19.12 -12.03
CA ASP A 111 -4.85 -19.30 -13.18
C ASP A 111 -3.48 -18.61 -12.98
N GLY A 112 -3.28 -17.96 -11.82
CA GLY A 112 -2.06 -17.23 -11.48
C GLY A 112 -1.96 -15.83 -12.09
N VAL A 113 -3.03 -15.32 -12.69
CA VAL A 113 -3.06 -14.02 -13.38
C VAL A 113 -3.27 -12.87 -12.39
N SER A 114 -2.53 -11.78 -12.59
CA SER A 114 -2.74 -10.50 -11.89
C SER A 114 -2.07 -9.35 -12.65
N LEU A 115 -2.29 -8.10 -12.22
CA LEU A 115 -1.56 -6.93 -12.72
C LEU A 115 -0.14 -6.79 -12.12
N GLY A 116 0.24 -7.67 -11.19
CA GLY A 116 1.54 -7.64 -10.53
C GLY A 116 2.72 -7.71 -11.51
N PRO A 117 2.77 -8.65 -12.47
CA PRO A 117 3.84 -8.73 -13.46
C PRO A 117 3.96 -7.48 -14.34
N LEU A 118 2.84 -6.86 -14.71
CA LEU A 118 2.86 -5.61 -15.49
C LEU A 118 3.40 -4.44 -14.65
N MET A 119 3.01 -4.33 -13.38
CA MET A 119 3.56 -3.35 -12.45
C MET A 119 5.08 -3.53 -12.30
N ALA A 120 5.53 -4.77 -12.10
CA ALA A 120 6.95 -5.08 -11.97
C ALA A 120 7.75 -4.73 -13.22
N LEU A 121 7.20 -4.97 -14.42
CA LEU A 121 7.82 -4.59 -15.69
C LEU A 121 7.98 -3.06 -15.82
N ILE A 122 6.90 -2.31 -15.55
CA ILE A 122 6.90 -0.84 -15.71
C ILE A 122 7.83 -0.17 -14.69
N GLN A 123 7.94 -0.74 -13.49
CA GLN A 123 8.78 -0.21 -12.41
C GLN A 123 10.16 -0.87 -12.34
N ASP A 124 10.50 -1.69 -13.34
CA ASP A 124 11.84 -2.26 -13.43
C ASP A 124 12.85 -1.16 -13.72
N LYS A 125 14.02 -1.26 -13.09
CA LYS A 125 15.09 -0.28 -13.22
C LYS A 125 15.50 -0.07 -14.68
N VAL A 126 15.53 -1.12 -15.49
CA VAL A 126 15.90 -1.00 -16.91
C VAL A 126 14.92 -0.10 -17.65
N PHE A 127 13.63 -0.23 -17.39
CA PHE A 127 12.60 0.60 -18.04
C PHE A 127 12.60 2.05 -17.52
N ILE A 128 12.88 2.27 -16.23
CA ILE A 128 12.98 3.62 -15.65
C ILE A 128 14.23 4.36 -16.12
N ASP A 129 15.36 3.66 -16.27
CA ASP A 129 16.66 4.25 -16.63
C ASP A 129 16.88 4.40 -18.16
N SER A 130 15.95 3.91 -18.99
CA SER A 130 16.01 3.98 -20.47
C SER A 130 15.63 5.34 -21.02
#